data_AF-A0A931MNB0-F1
#
_entry.id   AF-A0A931MNB0-F1
#
_cell.length_a   1.000
_cell.length_b   1.000
_cell.length_c   1.000
_cell.angle_alpha   90.00
_cell.angle_beta   90.00
_cell.angle_gamma   90.00
#
_symmetry.space_group_name_H-M   'P 1'
#
loop_
_entity.id
_entity.type
_entity.pdbx_description
1 polymer ?
#
loop_
_entity_poly.entity_id
_entity_poly.type
_entity_poly.pdbx_seq_one_letter_code
_entity_poly.pdbx_strand_id
1 'polypeptide(L)' 'SRYIIAWKLCTNMRAEDVTDTLDLALKASGCDSATVLHKPRLLSDNGPSYIAGELAEYIEAQQMSHVRGAPLHPQTQG' A
#
# COMPACT_ATOMS: atom_id res chain seq x y z
N SER A 1 5.41 -2.87 16.79
CA SER A 1 3.95 -2.83 17.01
C SER A 1 3.26 -3.14 15.69
N ARG A 2 2.04 -3.69 15.72
CA ARG A 2 1.19 -3.93 14.53
C ARG A 2 -0.03 -3.02 14.60
N TYR A 3 0.21 -1.71 14.60
CA TYR A 3 -0.85 -0.72 14.77
C TYR A 3 -1.54 -0.45 13.43
N ILE A 4 -2.87 -0.56 13.39
CA ILE A 4 -3.67 -0.27 12.20
C ILE A 4 -3.90 1.24 12.13
N ILE A 5 -3.33 1.90 11.11
CA ILE A 5 -3.46 3.35 10.91
C ILE A 5 -4.65 3.75 10.04
N ALA A 6 -5.11 2.85 9.17
CA ALA A 6 -6.26 3.04 8.30
C ALA A 6 -6.79 1.67 7.84
N TRP A 7 -8.09 1.62 7.52
CA TRP A 7 -8.73 0.46 6.91
C TRP A 7 -9.97 0.92 6.14
N LYS A 8 -10.33 0.18 5.09
CA LYS A 8 -11.57 0.37 4.31
C LYS A 8 -12.10 -1.00 3.94
N LEU A 9 -13.40 -1.22 4.17
CA LEU A 9 -14.09 -2.42 3.70
C LEU A 9 -14.75 -2.12 2.36
N CYS A 10 -14.40 -2.89 1.33
CA CYS A 10 -14.90 -2.71 -0.04
C CYS A 10 -15.72 -3.90 -0.50
N THR A 11 -16.63 -3.68 -1.46
CA THR A 11 -17.42 -4.76 -2.08
C THR A 11 -16.64 -5.54 -3.13
N ASN A 12 -15.52 -4.98 -3.60
CA ASN A 12 -14.62 -5.55 -4.60
C ASN A 12 -13.18 -5.61 -4.06
N MET A 13 -12.27 -6.16 -4.87
CA MET A 13 -10.83 -6.13 -4.65
C MET A 13 -10.12 -5.60 -5.90
N ARG A 14 -10.28 -4.30 -6.19
CA ARG A 14 -9.62 -3.61 -7.30
C ARG A 14 -8.42 -2.80 -6.82
N ALA A 15 -7.59 -2.34 -7.76
CA ALA A 15 -6.47 -1.44 -7.46
C ALA A 15 -6.98 -0.16 -6.77
N GLU A 16 -8.10 0.39 -7.26
CA GLU A 16 -8.79 1.56 -6.67
C GLU A 16 -9.10 1.38 -5.18
N ASP A 17 -9.62 0.22 -4.77
CA ASP A 17 -9.93 -0.07 -3.36
C ASP A 17 -8.66 -0.02 -2.48
N VAL A 18 -7.52 -0.46 -3.04
CA VAL A 18 -6.21 -0.41 -2.39
C VAL A 18 -5.70 1.02 -2.31
N THR A 19 -5.73 1.78 -3.42
CA THR A 19 -5.23 3.16 -3.45
C THR A 19 -6.02 4.07 -2.51
N ASP A 20 -7.34 3.92 -2.44
CA ASP A 20 -8.19 4.65 -1.51
C ASP A 20 -7.79 4.41 -0.04
N THR A 21 -7.42 3.16 0.28
CA THR A 21 -6.97 2.82 1.63
C THR A 21 -5.58 3.40 1.92
N LEU A 22 -4.70 3.43 0.91
CA LEU A 22 -3.37 4.04 1.03
C LEU A 22 -3.46 5.55 1.23
N ASP A 23 -4.37 6.25 0.55
CA ASP A 23 -4.60 7.69 0.76
C ASP A 23 -5.00 8.00 2.21
N LEU A 24 -5.92 7.20 2.77
CA LEU A 24 -6.30 7.31 4.18
C LEU A 24 -5.10 7.10 5.11
N ALA A 25 -4.28 6.09 4.82
CA ALA A 25 -3.09 5.77 5.60
C ALA A 25 -2.02 6.88 5.53
N LEU A 26 -1.75 7.41 4.34
CA LEU A 26 -0.78 8.49 4.12
C LEU A 26 -1.19 9.76 4.86
N LYS A 27 -2.48 10.11 4.80
CA LYS A 27 -3.01 11.25 5.54
C LYS A 27 -2.97 11.04 7.05
N ALA A 28 -3.38 9.87 7.53
CA ALA A 28 -3.39 9.56 8.97
C ALA A 28 -1.98 9.52 9.59
N SER A 29 -0.99 9.09 8.80
CA SER A 29 0.42 9.08 9.20
C SER A 29 1.13 10.42 9.03
N GLY A 30 0.55 11.37 8.27
CA GLY A 30 1.19 12.62 7.86
C GLY A 30 2.28 12.45 6.80
N CYS A 31 2.40 11.27 6.18
CA CYS A 31 3.40 10.97 5.14
C CYS A 31 3.07 11.59 3.77
N ASP A 32 1.85 12.12 3.61
CA ASP A 32 1.39 12.87 2.45
C ASP A 32 2.15 14.21 2.29
N SER A 33 2.36 14.91 3.40
CA SER A 33 2.97 16.25 3.46
C SER A 33 4.43 16.24 3.89
N ALA A 34 4.92 15.10 4.38
CA ALA A 34 6.26 15.00 4.91
C ALA A 34 7.33 15.06 3.79
N THR A 35 8.19 16.08 3.85
CA THR A 35 9.44 16.17 3.07
C THR A 35 10.50 15.23 3.65
N VAL A 36 10.18 13.94 3.74
CA VAL A 36 11.12 12.93 4.20
C VAL A 36 12.00 12.54 3.03
N LEU A 37 13.32 12.43 3.25
CA LEU A 37 14.27 11.90 2.27
C LEU A 37 13.84 10.52 1.73
N HIS A 38 13.07 9.76 2.52
CA HIS A 38 12.55 8.44 2.18
C HIS A 38 11.03 8.39 2.37
N LYS A 39 10.31 8.36 1.25
CA LYS A 39 8.87 8.05 1.22
C LYS A 39 8.62 6.63 1.74
N PRO A 40 7.42 6.36 2.30
CA PRO A 40 7.09 5.03 2.81
C PRO A 40 7.14 3.96 1.71
N ARG A 41 7.39 2.73 2.13
CA ARG A 41 7.42 1.55 1.27
C ARG A 41 6.18 0.70 1.53
N LEU A 42 5.49 0.32 0.46
CA LEU A 42 4.41 -0.65 0.53
C LEU A 42 5.00 -2.07 0.57
N LEU A 43 4.54 -2.89 1.53
CA LEU A 43 4.73 -4.33 1.55
C LEU A 43 3.37 -5.00 1.39
N SER A 44 3.22 -5.88 0.41
CA SER A 44 1.98 -6.63 0.18
C SER A 44 2.24 -8.08 -0.17
N ASP A 45 1.16 -8.87 -0.24
CA ASP A 45 1.16 -10.15 -0.93
C ASP A 45 1.08 -9.96 -2.46
N ASN A 46 0.86 -11.06 -3.19
CA ASN A 46 0.75 -11.11 -4.64
C ASN A 46 -0.71 -11.21 -5.13
N GLY A 47 -1.68 -10.72 -4.34
CA GLY A 47 -3.08 -10.67 -4.76
C GLY A 47 -3.29 -9.84 -6.03
N PRO A 48 -4.37 -10.08 -6.80
CA PRO A 48 -4.58 -9.43 -8.11
C PRO A 48 -4.54 -7.90 -8.08
N SER A 49 -5.13 -7.27 -7.06
CA SER A 49 -5.09 -5.81 -6.88
C SER A 49 -3.69 -5.29 -6.60
N TYR A 50 -2.83 -6.07 -5.95
CA TYR A 50 -1.45 -5.71 -5.62
C TYR A 50 -0.45 -5.95 -6.75
N ILE A 51 -0.84 -6.64 -7.82
CA ILE A 51 0.00 -6.81 -9.02
C ILE A 51 -0.54 -6.04 -10.23
N ALA A 52 -1.65 -5.33 -10.07
CA ALA A 52 -2.27 -4.53 -11.11
C ALA A 52 -1.36 -3.37 -11.54
N GLY A 53 -1.34 -3.08 -12.84
CA GLY A 53 -0.57 -1.96 -13.40
C GLY A 53 -1.01 -0.60 -12.84
N GLU A 54 -2.31 -0.41 -12.65
CA GLU A 54 -2.88 0.82 -12.04
C GLU A 54 -2.30 1.12 -10.65
N LEU A 55 -2.10 0.07 -9.82
CA LEU A 55 -1.46 0.26 -8.52
C LEU A 55 0.02 0.64 -8.66
N ALA A 56 0.73 0.07 -9.64
CA ALA A 56 2.13 0.40 -9.88
C ALA A 56 2.29 1.87 -10.31
N GLU A 57 1.43 2.35 -11.22
CA GLU A 57 1.39 3.75 -11.65
C GLU A 57 1.09 4.70 -10.48
N TYR A 58 0.14 4.32 -9.62
CA TYR A 58 -0.16 5.09 -8.42
C TYR A 58 1.04 5.18 -7.46
N ILE A 59 1.72 4.06 -7.19
CA ILE A 59 2.88 4.02 -6.29
C ILE A 59 4.03 4.88 -6.83
N GLU A 60 4.26 4.84 -8.14
CA GLU A 60 5.27 5.68 -8.81
C GLU A 60 4.92 7.17 -8.68
N ALA A 61 3.65 7.54 -8.90
CA ALA A 61 3.18 8.92 -8.74
C ALA A 61 3.32 9.44 -7.29
N GLN A 62 3.16 8.56 -6.30
CA GLN A 62 3.40 8.87 -4.88
C GLN A 62 4.89 8.86 -4.49
N GLN A 63 5.78 8.57 -5.45
CA GLN A 63 7.22 8.40 -5.23
C GLN A 63 7.55 7.36 -4.14
N MET A 64 6.70 6.33 -4.03
CA MET A 64 6.84 5.25 -3.07
C MET A 64 7.54 4.04 -3.72
N SER A 65 7.99 3.10 -2.89
CA SER A 65 8.51 1.81 -3.36
C SER A 65 7.56 0.68 -2.98
N HIS A 66 7.50 -0.36 -3.80
CA HIS A 66 6.66 -1.55 -3.56
C HIS A 66 7.52 -2.81 -3.47
N VAL A 67 7.39 -3.52 -2.36
CA VAL A 67 7.96 -4.85 -2.16
C VAL A 67 6.82 -5.84 -2.02
N ARG A 68 6.94 -6.99 -2.69
CA ARG A 68 6.00 -8.09 -2.57
C ARG A 68 6.66 -9.25 -1.85
N GLY A 69 5.90 -9.89 -0.96
CA GLY A 69 6.34 -11.12 -0.31
C GLY A 69 6.65 -12.22 -1.35
N ALA A 70 7.63 -13.07 -1.06
CA ALA A 70 7.87 -14.24 -1.88
C ALA A 70 6.60 -15.13 -1.94
N PRO A 71 6.35 -15.83 -3.07
CA PRO A 71 5.27 -16.81 -3.14
C PRO A 71 5.35 -17.81 -1.98
N LEU A 72 4.19 -18.14 -1.40
CA LEU A 72 4.06 -19.09 -0.28
C LEU A 72 4.83 -18.71 1.00
N HIS A 73 5.13 -17.41 1.19
CA HIS A 73 5.78 -16.90 2.40
C HIS A 73 4.86 -15.97 3.22
N PRO A 74 3.77 -16.48 3.82
CA PRO A 74 2.75 -15.65 4.47
C PRO A 74 3.27 -14.91 5.72
N GLN A 75 4.37 -15.36 6.33
CA GLN A 75 4.93 -14.73 7.53
C GLN A 75 5.43 -13.29 7.32
N THR A 76 5.72 -12.86 6.08
CA THR A 76 6.12 -11.47 5.80
C THR A 76 4.97 -10.47 5.89
N GLN A 77 3.72 -10.94 5.92
CA GLN A 77 2.52 -10.09 5.97
C GLN A 77 1.95 -9.95 7.38
N GLY A 78 2.70 -10.42 8.40
CA GLY A 78 2.27 -10.43 9.79
C GLY A 78 2.44 -9.09 10.47
#